data_AF-A0A9D3SN24-F1
#
_entry.id   AF-A0A9D3SN24-F1
#
_cell.length_a   1.000
_cell.length_b   1.000
_cell.length_c   1.000
_cell.angle_alpha   90.00
_cell.angle_beta   90.00
_cell.angle_gamma   90.00
#
_symmetry.space_group_name_H-M   'P 1'
#
loop_
_entity.id
_entity.type
_entity.pdbx_description
1 polymer ?
#
loop_
_entity_poly.entity_id
_entity_poly.type
_entity_poly.pdbx_seq_one_letter_code
_entity_poly.pdbx_strand_id
1 'polypeptide(L)'
;MASFIICGPKMAACMLVLSMWGVIMLAMLGIFFSIHSAVLIEDVPLKEEDHFDTQNPLQSAYAVYNQVGYNCFIAAGIYVVIGFVSFVQVRLNKRNDYLVR
;
A
#
# COMPACT_ATOMS: atom_id res chain seq x y z
N MET A 1 7.14 30.08 8.94
CA MET A 1 6.78 28.89 8.13
C MET A 1 6.83 27.69 9.05
N ALA A 2 5.67 27.21 9.51
CA ALA A 2 5.58 26.05 10.41
C ALA A 2 6.08 24.81 9.66
N SER A 3 7.36 24.50 9.83
CA SER A 3 7.93 23.26 9.31
C SER A 3 7.52 22.17 10.28
N PHE A 4 6.47 21.42 9.93
CA PHE A 4 6.10 20.19 10.63
C PHE A 4 7.18 19.13 10.38
N ILE A 5 8.33 19.29 11.04
CA ILE A 5 9.38 18.27 11.10
C ILE A 5 8.94 17.29 12.16
N ILE A 6 8.17 16.29 11.75
CA ILE A 6 7.60 15.28 12.65
C ILE A 6 8.61 14.16 12.90
N CYS A 7 9.49 13.85 11.94
CA CYS A 7 10.53 12.82 12.06
C CYS A 7 11.94 13.38 11.84
N GLY A 8 12.91 12.90 12.62
CA GLY A 8 14.33 13.22 12.45
C GLY A 8 14.93 12.65 11.15
N PRO A 9 16.12 13.13 10.72
CA PRO A 9 16.70 12.84 9.40
C PRO A 9 16.84 11.35 9.08
N LYS A 10 17.21 10.54 10.08
CA LYS A 10 17.43 9.10 9.93
C LYS A 10 16.11 8.32 9.77
N MET A 11 15.08 8.71 10.53
CA MET A 11 13.76 8.08 10.49
C MET A 11 13.03 8.40 9.18
N ALA A 12 13.12 9.65 8.69
CA ALA A 12 12.49 10.04 7.43
C ALA A 12 13.10 9.31 6.22
N ALA A 13 14.41 9.08 6.21
CA ALA A 13 15.07 8.27 5.19
C ALA A 13 14.64 6.80 5.23
N CYS A 14 14.48 6.23 6.44
CA CYS A 14 13.98 4.87 6.60
C CYS A 14 12.54 4.72 6.08
N MET A 15 11.64 5.64 6.44
CA MET A 15 10.25 5.65 5.95
C MET A 15 10.15 5.77 4.43
N LEU A 16 11.04 6.53 3.79
CA LEU A 16 11.10 6.61 2.33
C LEU A 16 11.40 5.27 1.67
N VAL A 17 12.41 4.55 2.18
CA VAL A 17 12.81 3.25 1.62
C VAL A 17 11.70 2.23 1.82
N LEU A 18 11.11 2.18 3.02
CA LEU A 18 9.99 1.28 3.32
C LEU A 18 8.74 1.60 2.49
N SER A 19 8.44 2.88 2.29
CA SER A 19 7.34 3.31 1.43
C SER A 19 7.56 2.87 -0.01
N MET A 20 8.75 3.09 -0.57
CA MET A 20 9.07 2.71 -1.95
C MET A 20 8.97 1.20 -2.16
N TRP A 21 9.48 0.41 -1.21
CA TRP A 21 9.33 -1.04 -1.21
C TRP A 21 7.85 -1.46 -1.12
N GLY A 22 7.10 -0.86 -0.19
CA GLY A 22 5.68 -1.16 0.02
C GLY A 22 4.84 -0.90 -1.23
N VAL A 23 5.05 0.22 -1.92
CA VAL A 23 4.32 0.55 -3.16
C VAL A 23 4.54 -0.53 -4.23
N ILE A 24 5.79 -0.96 -4.46
CA ILE A 24 6.10 -1.96 -5.49
C ILE A 24 5.41 -3.29 -5.18
N MET A 25 5.54 -3.76 -3.93
CA MET A 25 4.98 -5.04 -3.51
C MET A 25 3.44 -5.04 -3.55
N LEU A 26 2.79 -3.98 -3.04
CA LEU A 26 1.33 -3.85 -3.03
C LEU A 26 0.76 -3.65 -4.44
N ALA A 27 1.44 -2.91 -5.32
CA ALA A 27 1.00 -2.74 -6.70
C ALA A 27 1.06 -4.05 -7.48
N MET A 28 2.14 -4.83 -7.31
CA MET A 28 2.25 -6.15 -7.94
C MET A 28 1.16 -7.10 -7.45
N LEU A 29 0.91 -7.16 -6.13
CA LEU A 29 -0.20 -7.95 -5.57
C LEU A 29 -1.55 -7.50 -6.12
N GLY A 30 -1.84 -6.20 -6.14
CA GLY A 30 -3.09 -5.66 -6.68
C GLY A 30 -3.35 -6.08 -8.13
N ILE A 31 -2.30 -6.08 -8.97
CA ILE A 31 -2.39 -6.56 -10.35
C ILE A 31 -2.69 -8.06 -10.40
N PHE A 32 -2.01 -8.88 -9.58
CA PHE A 32 -2.25 -10.32 -9.53
C PHE A 32 -3.66 -10.68 -9.03
N PHE A 33 -4.22 -9.93 -8.08
CA PHE A 33 -5.62 -10.06 -7.67
C PHE A 33 -6.59 -9.65 -8.78
N SER A 34 -6.30 -8.60 -9.55
CA SER A 34 -7.14 -8.16 -10.67
C SER A 34 -7.19 -9.16 -11.84
N ILE A 35 -6.13 -9.94 -12.04
CA ILE A 35 -6.06 -11.01 -13.05
C ILE A 35 -6.67 -12.33 -12.53
N HIS A 36 -7.10 -12.38 -11.26
CA HIS A 36 -7.69 -13.57 -10.64
C HIS A 36 -6.75 -14.79 -10.67
N SER A 37 -5.50 -14.58 -10.26
CA SER A 37 -4.50 -15.66 -10.22
C SER A 37 -4.87 -16.78 -9.24
N ALA A 38 -4.81 -18.03 -9.71
CA ALA A 38 -5.10 -19.22 -8.91
C ALA A 38 -4.10 -19.43 -7.75
N VAL A 39 -2.89 -18.86 -7.84
CA VAL A 39 -1.88 -18.91 -6.77
C VAL A 39 -2.32 -18.16 -5.51
N LEU A 40 -3.19 -17.16 -5.65
CA LEU A 40 -3.60 -16.28 -4.55
C LEU A 40 -4.88 -16.74 -3.84
N ILE A 41 -5.35 -17.96 -4.13
CA ILE A 41 -6.64 -18.43 -3.60
C ILE A 41 -6.60 -18.74 -2.10
N GLU A 42 -5.42 -19.03 -1.55
CA GLU A 42 -5.21 -19.24 -0.12
C GLU A 42 -5.22 -17.92 0.68
N ASP A 43 -4.89 -16.79 0.03
CA ASP A 43 -4.89 -15.46 0.64
C ASP A 43 -6.26 -14.79 0.61
N VAL A 44 -7.18 -15.29 -0.23
CA VAL A 44 -8.55 -14.79 -0.32
C VAL A 44 -9.36 -15.41 0.82
N PRO A 45 -9.96 -14.60 1.71
CA PRO A 45 -10.84 -15.11 2.75
C PRO A 45 -12.17 -15.51 2.13
N LEU A 46 -12.20 -16.68 1.47
CA LEU A 46 -13.40 -17.31 0.98
C LEU A 46 -14.21 -17.75 2.20
N LYS A 47 -15.25 -16.97 2.52
CA LYS A 47 -16.11 -17.25 3.67
C LYS A 47 -17.09 -18.33 3.26
N GLU A 48 -17.30 -19.33 4.12
CA GLU A 48 -18.19 -20.46 3.79
C GLU A 48 -19.65 -20.03 3.54
N GLU A 49 -20.00 -18.80 3.93
CA GLU A 49 -21.27 -18.14 3.67
C GLU A 49 -21.48 -17.70 2.19
N ASP A 50 -20.43 -17.65 1.37
CA ASP A 50 -20.53 -17.48 -0.10
C ASP A 50 -20.95 -18.78 -0.82
N HIS A 51 -20.97 -19.92 -0.12
CA HIS A 51 -21.49 -21.19 -0.67
C HIS A 51 -23.02 -21.29 -0.60
N PHE A 52 -23.70 -20.36 0.08
CA PHE A 52 -25.16 -20.41 0.22
C PHE A 52 -25.90 -19.81 -0.98
N ASP A 53 -25.24 -19.02 -1.84
CA ASP A 53 -25.84 -18.60 -3.12
C ASP A 53 -25.63 -19.69 -4.17
N THR A 54 -26.53 -20.68 -4.14
CA THR A 54 -26.47 -21.94 -4.90
C THR A 54 -26.51 -21.75 -6.43
N GLN A 55 -26.58 -20.51 -6.93
CA GLN A 55 -26.76 -20.22 -8.35
C GLN A 55 -25.46 -19.94 -9.12
N ASN A 56 -24.42 -19.31 -8.53
CA ASN A 56 -23.14 -19.02 -9.21
C ASN A 56 -21.94 -18.85 -8.24
N PRO A 57 -21.38 -19.94 -7.68
CA PRO A 57 -20.26 -19.87 -6.71
C PRO A 57 -18.98 -19.25 -7.28
N LEU A 58 -18.85 -19.21 -8.60
CA LEU A 58 -17.71 -18.58 -9.26
C LEU A 58 -17.79 -17.05 -9.13
N GLN A 59 -18.97 -16.44 -9.33
CA GLN A 59 -19.11 -14.97 -9.33
C GLN A 59 -18.83 -14.34 -7.97
N SER A 60 -19.25 -14.97 -6.86
CA SER A 60 -18.92 -14.50 -5.51
C SER A 60 -17.42 -14.51 -5.27
N ALA A 61 -16.72 -15.59 -5.67
CA ALA A 61 -15.26 -15.65 -5.58
C ALA A 61 -14.56 -14.53 -6.37
N TYR A 62 -14.97 -14.25 -7.61
CA TYR A 62 -14.45 -13.13 -8.40
C TYR A 62 -14.67 -11.78 -7.69
N ALA A 63 -15.81 -11.58 -7.03
CA ALA A 63 -16.11 -10.35 -6.30
C ALA A 63 -15.14 -10.14 -5.11
N VAL A 64 -14.85 -11.19 -4.33
CA VAL A 64 -13.91 -11.11 -3.20
C VAL A 64 -12.49 -10.85 -3.69
N TYR A 65 -12.05 -11.49 -4.78
CA TYR A 65 -10.76 -11.23 -5.42
C TYR A 65 -10.60 -9.75 -5.80
N ASN A 66 -11.61 -9.19 -6.47
CA ASN A 66 -11.60 -7.77 -6.85
C ASN A 66 -11.57 -6.87 -5.61
N GLN A 67 -12.34 -7.18 -4.56
CA GLN A 67 -12.36 -6.40 -3.33
C GLN A 67 -10.98 -6.36 -2.65
N VAL A 68 -10.30 -7.51 -2.54
CA VAL A 68 -8.94 -7.58 -1.97
C VAL A 68 -7.95 -6.80 -2.86
N GLY A 69 -8.04 -6.95 -4.18
CA GLY A 69 -7.22 -6.19 -5.13
C GLY A 69 -7.39 -4.68 -4.98
N TYR A 70 -8.62 -4.18 -4.88
CA TYR A 70 -8.90 -2.76 -4.64
C TYR A 70 -8.28 -2.26 -3.33
N ASN A 71 -8.36 -3.05 -2.26
CA ASN A 71 -7.74 -2.70 -0.98
C ASN A 71 -6.20 -2.60 -1.10
N CYS A 72 -5.57 -3.51 -1.84
CA CYS A 72 -4.12 -3.44 -2.12
C CYS A 72 -3.75 -2.17 -2.91
N PHE A 73 -4.54 -1.78 -3.92
CA PHE A 73 -4.31 -0.55 -4.66
C PHE A 73 -4.51 0.71 -3.80
N ILE A 74 -5.53 0.74 -2.94
CA ILE A 74 -5.74 1.84 -1.99
C ILE A 74 -4.55 1.94 -1.02
N ALA A 75 -4.10 0.81 -0.47
CA ALA A 75 -2.94 0.76 0.40
C ALA A 75 -1.67 1.24 -0.31
N ALA A 76 -1.43 0.81 -1.56
CA ALA A 76 -0.32 1.31 -2.37
C ALA A 76 -0.39 2.84 -2.53
N GLY A 77 -1.58 3.39 -2.80
CA GLY A 77 -1.80 4.84 -2.84
C GLY A 77 -1.45 5.56 -1.54
N ILE A 78 -1.81 5.00 -0.39
CA ILE A 78 -1.43 5.55 0.93
C ILE A 78 0.10 5.55 1.09
N TYR A 79 0.78 4.46 0.71
CA TYR A 79 2.24 4.41 0.78
C TYR A 79 2.90 5.45 -0.13
N VAL A 80 2.34 5.75 -1.31
CA VAL A 80 2.82 6.85 -2.17
C VAL A 80 2.73 8.21 -1.45
N VAL A 81 1.60 8.48 -0.79
CA VAL A 81 1.40 9.74 -0.04
C VAL A 81 2.41 9.84 1.12
N ILE A 82 2.59 8.76 1.88
CA ILE A 82 3.57 8.71 2.97
C ILE A 82 4.98 8.95 2.42
N GLY A 83 5.35 8.28 1.33
CA GLY A 83 6.65 8.47 0.68
C GLY A 83 6.87 9.90 0.21
N PHE A 84 5.85 10.54 -0.36
CA PHE A 84 5.92 11.95 -0.75
C PHE A 84 6.15 12.87 0.46
N VAL A 85 5.41 12.66 1.55
CA VAL A 85 5.59 13.43 2.79
C VAL A 85 6.99 13.21 3.38
N SER A 86 7.47 11.98 3.43
CA SER A 86 8.83 11.66 3.91
C SER A 86 9.91 12.29 3.01
N PHE A 87 9.68 12.39 1.69
CA PHE A 87 10.60 13.06 0.77
C PHE A 87 10.71 14.55 1.07
N VAL A 88 9.57 15.22 1.27
CA VAL A 88 9.53 16.62 1.68
C VAL A 88 10.24 16.82 3.02
N GLN A 89 10.00 15.93 4.00
CA GLN A 89 10.67 15.97 5.30
C GLN A 89 12.19 15.81 5.19
N VAL A 90 12.69 14.86 4.40
CA VAL A 90 14.15 14.69 4.17
C VAL A 90 14.74 15.95 3.52
N ARG A 91 14.06 16.56 2.57
CA ARG A 91 14.52 17.78 1.90
C ARG A 91 14.55 18.99 2.84
N LEU A 92 13.54 19.15 3.69
CA LEU A 92 13.49 20.19 4.71
C LEU A 92 14.55 19.97 5.80
N ASN A 93 14.74 18.73 6.24
CA ASN A 93 15.73 18.41 7.25
C ASN A 93 17.17 18.62 6.73
N LYS A 94 17.44 18.31 5.46
CA LYS A 94 18.72 18.67 4.81
C LYS A 94 18.91 20.20 4.78
N ARG A 95 17.89 20.98 4.41
CA ARG A 95 17.98 22.45 4.38
C ARG A 95 18.28 23.07 5.74
N ASN A 96 17.67 22.59 6.81
CA ASN A 96 17.93 23.11 8.16
C ASN A 96 19.32 22.75 8.68
N ASP A 97 19.87 21.59 8.30
CA ASP A 97 21.23 21.20 8.68
C ASP A 97 22.29 22.17 8.11
N TYR A 98 22.08 22.71 6.91
CA TYR A 98 22.93 23.76 6.32
C TYR A 98 22.76 25.14 6.97
N LEU A 99 21.67 25.40 7.69
CA LEU A 99 21.41 26.70 8.32
C LEU A 99 21.89 26.76 9.78
N VAL A 100 22.12 25.60 10.41
CA VAL A 100 22.58 25.49 11.81
C VAL A 100 24.11 25.31 11.90
N ARG A 101 24.78 25.06 10.78
CA ARG A 101 26.24 24.91 10.69
C ARG A 101 26.87 26.11 10.01
#